data_AF-A0A811S0T7-F1
#
_entry.id   AF-A0A811S0T7-F1
#
_cell.length_a   1.000
_cell.length_b   1.000
_cell.length_c   1.000
_cell.angle_alpha   90.00
_cell.angle_beta   90.00
_cell.angle_gamma   90.00
#
_symmetry.space_group_name_H-M   'P 1'
#
loop_
_entity.id
_entity.type
_entity.pdbx_description
1 polymer ?
#
loop_
_entity_poly.entity_id
_entity_poly.type
_entity_poly.pdbx_seq_one_letter_code
_entity_poly.pdbx_strand_id
1 'polypeptide(L)'
;MTHASYSRENGRALAVLGLAAAESAAALRALAADLDAAPSAVSRAASEAASGDACARAGALLGIPDVVRVAGRTSASAPTVVCGALRALVGAVAVDANSTDAAGEVFWRLHALTSSAAVAAV
;
A
#
# COMPACT_ATOMS: atom_id res chain seq x y z
N MET A 1 2.56 11.35 5.49
CA MET A 1 3.65 10.73 6.30
C MET A 1 3.54 11.10 7.78
N THR A 2 2.40 10.84 8.40
CA THR A 2 2.17 11.19 9.82
C THR A 2 1.41 10.06 10.47
N HIS A 3 2.02 9.43 11.48
CA HIS A 3 1.35 8.42 12.28
C HIS A 3 0.44 9.07 13.33
N ALA A 4 -0.61 8.37 13.74
CA ALA A 4 -1.59 8.89 14.70
C ALA A 4 -1.02 9.13 16.11
N SER A 5 0.11 8.54 16.46
CA SER A 5 0.81 8.88 17.70
C SER A 5 1.47 10.26 17.64
N TYR A 6 1.76 10.79 16.44
CA TYR A 6 2.42 12.09 16.26
C TYR A 6 1.43 13.25 16.22
N SER A 7 0.27 13.10 15.56
CA SER A 7 -0.72 14.18 15.40
C SER A 7 -2.14 13.64 15.23
N ARG A 8 -3.14 14.47 15.61
CA ARG A 8 -4.56 14.23 15.27
C ARG A 8 -4.80 14.30 13.75
N GLU A 9 -4.10 15.20 13.07
CA GLU A 9 -4.05 15.23 11.61
C GLU A 9 -3.02 14.21 11.13
N ASN A 10 -3.51 13.04 10.73
CA ASN A 10 -2.67 11.90 10.39
C ASN A 10 -3.20 11.10 9.20
N GLY A 11 -2.39 10.16 8.72
CA GLY A 11 -2.68 9.39 7.51
C GLY A 11 -3.72 8.28 7.66
N ARG A 12 -4.43 8.11 8.79
CA ARG A 12 -5.31 6.94 8.99
C ARG A 12 -6.43 6.85 7.97
N ALA A 13 -7.12 7.96 7.69
CA ALA A 13 -8.20 7.97 6.69
C ALA A 13 -7.65 7.66 5.28
N LEU A 14 -6.51 8.27 4.93
CA LEU A 14 -5.83 7.99 3.66
C LEU A 14 -5.38 6.54 3.56
N ALA A 15 -4.95 5.92 4.66
CA ALA A 15 -4.56 4.51 4.66
C ALA A 15 -5.73 3.57 4.36
N VAL A 16 -6.95 3.90 4.80
CA VAL A 16 -8.16 3.15 4.43
C VAL A 16 -8.43 3.28 2.94
N LEU A 17 -8.37 4.50 2.39
CA LEU A 17 -8.57 4.73 0.96
C LEU A 17 -7.50 4.01 0.11
N GLY A 18 -6.24 4.08 0.51
CA GLY A 18 -5.14 3.41 -0.20
C GLY A 18 -5.24 1.89 -0.16
N LEU A 19 -5.78 1.31 0.92
CA LEU A 19 -6.09 -0.12 0.97
C LEU A 19 -7.17 -0.48 -0.06
N ALA A 20 -8.29 0.24 -0.05
CA ALA A 20 -9.39 0.00 -0.98
C ALA A 20 -8.94 0.18 -2.45
N ALA A 21 -8.07 1.17 -2.72
CA ALA A 21 -7.49 1.37 -4.03
C ALA A 21 -6.59 0.20 -4.47
N ALA A 22 -5.75 -0.32 -3.57
CA ALA A 22 -4.89 -1.48 -3.85
C ALA A 22 -5.69 -2.76 -4.11
N GLU A 23 -6.70 -3.04 -3.28
CA GLU A 23 -7.61 -4.19 -3.48
C GLU A 23 -8.35 -4.10 -4.81
N SER A 24 -8.86 -2.91 -5.14
CA SER A 24 -9.57 -2.66 -6.40
C SER A 24 -8.63 -2.81 -7.60
N ALA A 25 -7.42 -2.26 -7.53
CA ALA A 25 -6.41 -2.39 -8.58
C ALA A 25 -5.98 -3.85 -8.81
N ALA A 26 -5.91 -4.65 -7.74
CA ALA A 26 -5.65 -6.08 -7.79
C ALA A 26 -6.78 -6.87 -8.45
N ALA A 27 -8.03 -6.60 -8.04
CA ALA A 27 -9.21 -7.21 -8.63
C ALA A 27 -9.34 -6.88 -10.13
N LEU A 28 -9.16 -5.60 -10.50
CA LEU A 28 -9.20 -5.16 -11.89
C LEU A 28 -8.12 -5.83 -12.73
N ARG A 29 -6.90 -5.96 -12.21
CA ARG A 29 -5.81 -6.65 -12.93
C ARG A 29 -6.09 -8.14 -13.10
N ALA A 30 -6.69 -8.80 -12.12
CA ALA A 30 -7.10 -10.20 -12.23
C ALA A 30 -8.13 -10.39 -13.35
N LEU A 31 -9.16 -9.54 -13.40
CA LEU A 31 -10.18 -9.56 -14.45
C LEU A 31 -9.64 -9.19 -15.82
N ALA A 32 -8.68 -8.25 -15.89
CA ALA A 32 -8.03 -7.88 -17.15
C ALA A 32 -7.15 -9.01 -17.70
N ALA A 33 -6.62 -9.87 -16.83
CA ALA A 33 -5.83 -11.04 -17.22
C ALA A 33 -6.70 -12.23 -17.63
N ASP A 34 -7.86 -12.40 -16.98
CA ASP A 34 -8.84 -13.44 -17.26
C ASP A 34 -10.25 -12.90 -17.02
N LEU A 35 -10.97 -12.63 -18.13
CA LEU A 35 -12.32 -12.08 -18.09
C LEU A 35 -13.35 -13.05 -17.48
N ASP A 36 -13.04 -14.36 -17.49
CA ASP A 36 -13.90 -15.42 -16.95
C ASP A 36 -13.40 -15.91 -15.58
N ALA A 37 -12.52 -15.14 -14.93
CA ALA A 37 -11.95 -15.49 -13.64
C ALA A 37 -13.04 -15.79 -12.60
N ALA A 38 -12.89 -16.91 -11.90
CA ALA A 38 -13.80 -17.26 -10.80
C ALA A 38 -13.78 -16.17 -9.72
N PRO A 39 -14.92 -15.88 -9.05
CA PRO A 39 -14.97 -14.87 -7.98
C PRO A 39 -13.95 -15.08 -6.87
N SER A 40 -13.62 -16.34 -6.56
CA SER A 40 -12.59 -16.70 -5.57
C SER A 40 -11.17 -16.29 -6.00
N ALA A 41 -10.86 -16.31 -7.30
CA ALA A 41 -9.58 -15.87 -7.83
C ALA A 41 -9.43 -14.34 -7.69
N VAL A 42 -10.49 -13.59 -8.02
CA VAL A 42 -10.52 -12.12 -7.87
C VAL A 42 -10.41 -11.73 -6.39
N SER A 43 -11.18 -12.38 -5.51
CA SER A 43 -11.13 -12.14 -4.07
C SER A 43 -9.75 -12.46 -3.47
N ARG A 44 -9.10 -13.53 -3.93
CA ARG A 44 -7.74 -13.88 -3.52
C ARG A 44 -6.74 -12.81 -3.95
N ALA A 45 -6.79 -12.35 -5.21
CA ALA A 45 -5.91 -11.28 -5.69
C ALA A 45 -6.04 -9.99 -4.87
N ALA A 46 -7.27 -9.57 -4.56
CA ALA A 46 -7.53 -8.42 -3.69
C ALA A 46 -6.94 -8.63 -2.27
N SER A 47 -7.17 -9.80 -1.68
CA SER A 47 -6.66 -10.14 -0.34
C SER A 47 -5.13 -10.20 -0.28
N GLU A 48 -4.49 -10.71 -1.33
CA GLU A 48 -3.02 -10.73 -1.44
C GLU A 48 -2.46 -9.31 -1.53
N ALA A 49 -3.10 -8.40 -2.27
CA ALA A 49 -2.73 -6.97 -2.30
C ALA A 49 -2.95 -6.27 -0.94
N ALA A 50 -3.95 -6.72 -0.17
CA ALA A 50 -4.21 -6.27 1.19
C ALA A 50 -3.24 -6.86 2.25
N SER A 51 -2.31 -7.74 1.87
CA SER A 51 -1.39 -8.39 2.80
C SER A 51 -0.55 -7.38 3.60
N GLY A 52 -0.70 -7.41 4.94
CA GLY A 52 0.02 -6.52 5.84
C GLY A 52 1.53 -6.74 5.82
N ASP A 53 1.98 -8.00 5.78
CA ASP A 53 3.40 -8.34 5.79
C ASP A 53 4.09 -7.95 4.47
N ALA A 54 3.44 -8.20 3.34
CA ALA A 54 3.97 -7.79 2.04
C ALA A 54 4.06 -6.26 1.95
N CYS A 55 3.02 -5.56 2.42
CA CYS A 55 2.96 -4.12 2.50
C CYS A 55 4.05 -3.53 3.42
N ALA A 56 4.30 -4.13 4.58
CA ALA A 56 5.36 -3.70 5.50
C ALA A 56 6.76 -3.90 4.89
N ARG A 57 7.03 -5.04 4.26
CA ARG A 57 8.30 -5.29 3.55
C ARG A 57 8.52 -4.30 2.41
N ALA A 58 7.49 -4.08 1.59
CA ALA A 58 7.52 -3.10 0.52
C ALA A 58 7.84 -1.70 1.04
N GLY A 59 7.14 -1.26 2.09
CA GLY A 59 7.37 0.06 2.68
C GLY A 59 8.78 0.21 3.28
N ALA A 60 9.33 -0.85 3.88
CA ALA A 60 10.70 -0.83 4.39
C ALA A 60 11.73 -0.66 3.26
N LEU A 61 11.59 -1.40 2.16
CA LEU A 61 12.45 -1.28 0.97
C LEU A 61 12.36 0.11 0.31
N LEU A 62 11.21 0.77 0.43
CA LEU A 62 10.96 2.10 -0.12
C LEU A 62 11.36 3.24 0.83
N GLY A 63 12.01 2.95 1.97
CA GLY A 63 12.48 3.98 2.91
C GLY A 63 11.37 4.69 3.69
N ILE A 64 10.17 4.08 3.81
CA ILE A 64 9.08 4.65 4.62
C ILE A 64 9.50 4.93 6.08
N PRO A 65 10.30 4.08 6.76
CA PRO A 65 10.76 4.37 8.12
C PRO A 65 11.51 5.70 8.27
N ASP A 66 12.17 6.16 7.21
CA ASP A 66 13.02 7.36 7.25
C ASP A 66 12.21 8.66 7.15
N VAL A 67 10.98 8.59 6.63
CA VAL A 67 10.13 9.76 6.36
C VAL A 67 8.87 9.81 7.22
N VAL A 68 8.46 8.70 7.83
CA VAL A 68 7.24 8.66 8.65
C VAL A 68 7.45 9.35 10.00
N ARG A 69 6.62 10.35 10.30
CA ARG A 69 6.64 11.04 11.59
C ARG A 69 5.86 10.24 12.63
N VAL A 70 6.53 9.91 13.73
CA VAL A 70 6.00 9.15 14.88
C VAL A 70 6.37 9.83 16.20
N ALA A 71 5.58 9.63 17.26
CA ALA A 71 6.00 10.09 18.60
C ALA A 71 7.19 9.27 19.12
N GLY A 72 7.96 9.82 20.06
CA GLY A 72 9.23 9.22 20.53
C GLY A 72 9.13 7.81 21.16
N ARG A 73 7.93 7.35 21.55
CA ARG A 73 7.70 5.98 22.06
C ARG A 73 7.16 5.01 20.99
N THR A 74 6.98 5.47 19.76
CA THR A 74 6.48 4.67 18.65
C THR A 74 7.63 4.40 17.69
N SER A 75 7.84 3.13 17.32
CA SER A 75 8.87 2.79 16.33
C SER A 75 8.38 3.09 14.92
N ALA A 76 9.15 3.89 14.17
CA ALA A 76 8.91 4.17 12.76
C ALA A 76 9.03 2.91 11.89
N SER A 77 9.88 1.96 12.30
CA SER A 77 10.12 0.70 11.60
C SER A 77 9.14 -0.41 11.99
N ALA A 78 8.17 -0.14 12.88
CA ALA A 78 7.15 -1.13 13.22
C ALA A 78 6.33 -1.51 11.96
N PRO A 79 6.10 -2.81 11.66
CA PRO A 79 5.44 -3.23 10.42
C PRO A 79 4.08 -2.56 10.18
N THR A 80 3.29 -2.37 11.23
CA THR A 80 1.98 -1.71 11.16
C THR A 80 2.08 -0.21 10.87
N VAL A 81 3.14 0.46 11.35
CA VAL A 81 3.41 1.88 11.06
C VAL A 81 3.85 2.03 9.61
N VAL A 82 4.79 1.19 9.16
CA VAL A 82 5.31 1.21 7.80
C VAL A 82 4.21 0.92 6.78
N CYS A 83 3.46 -0.18 6.97
CA CYS A 83 2.39 -0.51 6.05
C CYS A 83 1.26 0.55 6.07
N GLY A 84 0.89 1.06 7.24
CA GLY A 84 -0.09 2.14 7.35
C GLY A 84 0.34 3.40 6.61
N ALA A 85 1.62 3.78 6.70
CA ALA A 85 2.16 4.94 6.01
C ALA A 85 2.25 4.74 4.49
N LEU A 86 2.63 3.54 4.03
CA LEU A 86 2.63 3.21 2.60
C LEU A 86 1.21 3.27 2.00
N ARG A 87 0.22 2.68 2.69
CA ARG A 87 -1.19 2.78 2.29
C ARG A 87 -1.66 4.23 2.28
N ALA A 88 -1.29 5.02 3.29
CA ALA A 88 -1.62 6.44 3.32
C ALA A 88 -1.01 7.22 2.16
N LEU A 89 0.17 6.84 1.65
CA LEU A 89 0.77 7.42 0.45
C LEU A 89 -0.09 7.14 -0.78
N VAL A 90 -0.48 5.88 -0.99
CA VAL A 90 -1.34 5.47 -2.11
C VAL A 90 -2.68 6.20 -2.04
N GLY A 91 -3.30 6.28 -0.87
CA GLY A 91 -4.53 7.04 -0.67
C GLY A 91 -4.36 8.55 -0.88
N ALA A 92 -3.21 9.13 -0.53
CA ALA A 92 -2.92 10.53 -0.79
C ALA A 92 -2.84 10.82 -2.30
N VAL A 93 -2.23 9.92 -3.08
CA VAL A 93 -2.23 10.00 -4.55
C VAL A 93 -3.65 10.00 -5.09
N ALA A 94 -4.53 9.14 -4.55
CA ALA A 94 -5.93 9.09 -5.00
C ALA A 94 -6.65 10.43 -4.78
N VAL A 95 -6.44 11.08 -3.63
CA VAL A 95 -7.04 12.37 -3.31
C VAL A 95 -6.46 13.49 -4.16
N ASP A 96 -5.13 13.55 -4.30
CA ASP A 96 -4.43 14.61 -5.04
C ASP A 96 -4.76 14.55 -6.54
N ALA A 97 -4.79 13.36 -7.12
CA ALA A 97 -5.16 13.14 -8.51
C ALA A 97 -6.67 13.11 -8.76
N ASN A 98 -7.48 13.13 -7.70
CA ASN A 98 -8.93 12.87 -7.75
C ASN A 98 -9.28 11.59 -8.56
N SER A 99 -8.50 10.53 -8.38
CA SER A 99 -8.59 9.29 -9.15
C SER A 99 -8.02 8.09 -8.41
N THR A 100 -8.84 7.05 -8.18
CA THR A 100 -8.40 5.77 -7.63
C THR A 100 -7.55 4.96 -8.60
N ASP A 101 -7.73 5.17 -9.91
CA ASP A 101 -6.96 4.47 -10.94
C ASP A 101 -5.50 4.90 -10.93
N ALA A 102 -5.25 6.21 -10.79
CA ALA A 102 -3.91 6.76 -10.64
C ALA A 102 -3.19 6.19 -9.40
N ALA A 103 -3.92 6.03 -8.29
CA ALA A 103 -3.38 5.38 -7.10
C ALA A 103 -3.10 3.89 -7.32
N GLY A 104 -3.95 3.19 -8.07
CA GLY A 104 -3.75 1.80 -8.48
C GLY A 104 -2.50 1.63 -9.34
N GLU A 105 -2.22 2.53 -10.28
CA GLU A 105 -0.98 2.52 -11.06
C GLU A 105 0.26 2.70 -10.18
N VAL A 106 0.22 3.67 -9.27
CA VAL A 106 1.33 3.90 -8.33
C VAL A 106 1.54 2.67 -7.44
N PHE A 107 0.47 2.08 -6.92
CA PHE A 107 0.54 0.82 -6.18
C PHE A 107 1.27 -0.27 -6.97
N TRP A 108 0.93 -0.47 -8.24
CA TRP A 108 1.57 -1.48 -9.07
C TRP A 108 3.04 -1.19 -9.37
N ARG A 109 3.40 0.08 -9.59
CA ARG A 109 4.80 0.48 -9.77
C ARG A 109 5.62 0.19 -8.50
N LEU A 110 5.08 0.53 -7.33
CA LEU A 110 5.72 0.25 -6.04
C LEU A 110 5.86 -1.27 -5.83
N HIS A 111 4.81 -2.03 -6.13
CA HIS A 111 4.83 -3.49 -6.04
C HIS A 111 5.92 -4.09 -6.96
N ALA A 112 5.99 -3.68 -8.22
CA ALA A 112 6.99 -4.15 -9.18
C ALA A 112 8.43 -3.83 -8.73
N LEU A 113 8.69 -2.63 -8.22
CA LEU A 113 9.99 -2.24 -7.68
C LEU A 113 10.40 -3.14 -6.51
N THR A 114 9.47 -3.46 -5.63
CA THR A 114 9.76 -4.31 -4.46
C THR A 114 9.96 -5.77 -4.84
N SER A 115 9.24 -6.27 -5.85
CA SER A 115 9.47 -7.60 -6.40
C SER A 115 10.81 -7.70 -7.13
N SER A 116 11.21 -6.66 -7.87
CA SER A 116 12.52 -6.61 -8.53
C SER A 116 13.69 -6.47 -7.55
N ALA A 117 13.53 -5.67 -6.49
CA ALA A 117 14.55 -5.54 -5.44
C ALA A 117 14.72 -6.86 -4.66
N ALA A 118 13.63 -7.61 -4.44
CA ALA A 118 13.70 -8.95 -3.86
C ALA A 118 14.47 -9.93 -4.75
N VAL A 119 14.32 -9.84 -6.08
CA VAL A 119 15.06 -10.68 -7.04
C VAL A 119 16.56 -10.34 -7.08
N ALA A 120 16.93 -9.06 -6.92
CA ALA A 120 18.33 -8.63 -6.94
C ALA A 120 19.13 -8.97 -5.66
N ALA A 121 18.46 -9.36 -4.58
CA ALA A 121 19.06 -9.67 -3.28
C ALA A 121 19.28 -11.17 -3.03
N VAL A 122 18.98 -12.02 -4.02
CA VAL A 122 19.15 -13.49 -4.03
C VAL A 122 20.30 -13.86 -4.97
#